data_AF-A0A838GVH4-F1
#
_entry.id   AF-A0A838GVH4-F1
#
_cell.length_a   1.000
_cell.length_b   1.000
_cell.length_c   1.000
_cell.angle_alpha   90.00
_cell.angle_beta   90.00
_cell.angle_gamma   90.00
#
_symmetry.space_group_name_H-M   'P 1'
#
loop_
_entity.id
_entity.type
_entity.pdbx_description
1 polymer ?
#
loop_
_entity_poly.entity_id
_entity_poly.type
_entity_poly.pdbx_seq_one_letter_code
_entity_poly.pdbx_strand_id
1 'polypeptide(L)'
;VGESKPLLLSSTRPFLWSRDTASVQKSVFTLQPCDSGLEVRFAGFLDRCGDVAAFAKLAREVRFSLEYRAEGGRLAYYYPDFVVRLTSGEHLVVETKGLADLDVPRKDERATRWAVDASITSGVRWWYLRVDEEPFVEQVARLRSMRGLVDLVYELRRQEYLRSTPQPRSRSREEILTNMDIISRRMEGVEGLDVDAEIRRLREDPRG
;
A
#
# COMPACT_ATOMS: atom_id res chain seq x y z
N VAL A 1 -16.25 -29.57 7.60
CA VAL A 1 -16.11 -28.40 6.71
C VAL A 1 -15.40 -28.90 5.47
N GLY A 2 -16.03 -28.85 4.29
CA GLY A 2 -15.43 -29.39 3.08
C GLY A 2 -14.20 -28.58 2.68
N GLU A 3 -13.08 -29.24 2.40
CA GLU A 3 -11.91 -28.57 1.83
C GLU A 3 -12.30 -27.95 0.49
N SER A 4 -12.30 -26.62 0.41
CA SER A 4 -12.43 -25.92 -0.86
C SER A 4 -11.10 -26.06 -1.61
N LYS A 5 -11.17 -26.52 -2.86
CA LYS A 5 -9.98 -26.59 -3.72
C LYS A 5 -9.38 -25.18 -3.87
N PRO A 6 -8.07 -25.00 -3.66
CA PRO A 6 -7.44 -23.69 -3.80
C PRO A 6 -7.53 -23.19 -5.24
N LEU A 7 -7.84 -21.91 -5.41
CA LEU A 7 -7.77 -21.22 -6.69
C LEU A 7 -6.31 -20.82 -6.95
N LEU A 8 -5.67 -21.50 -7.91
CA LEU A 8 -4.27 -21.26 -8.24
C LEU A 8 -4.15 -20.36 -9.46
N LEU A 9 -3.29 -19.34 -9.40
CA LEU A 9 -2.96 -18.51 -10.57
C LEU A 9 -2.43 -19.35 -11.73
N SER A 10 -1.63 -20.37 -11.44
CA SER A 10 -1.10 -21.31 -12.44
C SER A 10 -2.19 -22.16 -13.13
N SER A 11 -3.43 -22.13 -12.64
CA SER A 11 -4.57 -22.79 -13.28
C SER A 11 -5.32 -21.89 -14.28
N THR A 12 -4.94 -20.62 -14.40
CA THR A 12 -5.47 -19.71 -15.42
C THR A 12 -5.11 -20.25 -16.80
N ARG A 13 -6.13 -20.50 -17.63
CA ARG A 13 -5.93 -20.98 -19.00
C ARG A 13 -5.33 -19.85 -19.87
N PRO A 14 -4.53 -20.19 -20.89
CA PRO A 14 -4.11 -19.22 -21.89
C PRO A 14 -5.33 -18.53 -22.53
N PHE A 15 -5.19 -17.26 -22.84
CA PHE A 15 -6.23 -16.44 -23.45
C PHE A 15 -5.63 -15.45 -24.45
N LEU A 16 -6.48 -14.91 -25.32
CA LEU A 16 -6.06 -13.96 -26.34
C LEU A 16 -5.80 -12.58 -25.72
N TRP A 17 -4.69 -11.97 -26.10
CA TRP A 17 -4.33 -10.61 -25.71
C TRP A 17 -3.84 -9.83 -26.93
N SER A 18 -4.31 -8.60 -27.10
CA SER A 18 -3.98 -7.76 -28.26
C SER A 18 -3.18 -6.50 -27.91
N ARG A 19 -2.91 -6.27 -26.62
CA ARG A 19 -2.12 -5.12 -26.13
C ARG A 19 -0.71 -5.58 -25.79
N ASP A 20 0.06 -4.68 -25.22
CA ASP A 20 1.43 -4.93 -24.82
C ASP A 20 1.53 -6.07 -23.80
N THR A 21 2.67 -6.75 -23.82
CA THR A 21 3.00 -7.80 -22.87
C THR A 21 4.38 -7.60 -22.29
N ALA A 22 4.59 -7.99 -21.04
CA ALA A 22 5.92 -8.08 -20.44
C ALA A 22 6.38 -9.53 -20.31
N SER A 23 7.57 -9.84 -20.82
CA SER A 23 8.25 -11.12 -20.59
C SER A 23 9.09 -11.02 -19.32
N VAL A 24 8.85 -11.92 -18.36
CA VAL A 24 9.39 -11.84 -16.99
C VAL A 24 9.79 -13.23 -16.49
N GLN A 25 10.71 -13.32 -15.54
CA GLN A 25 11.20 -14.58 -14.99
C GLN A 25 10.58 -14.94 -13.64
N LYS A 26 10.11 -13.95 -12.88
CA LYS A 26 9.56 -14.13 -11.52
C LYS A 26 8.05 -14.31 -11.50
N SER A 27 7.44 -14.83 -12.56
CA SER A 27 5.99 -15.05 -12.62
C SER A 27 5.63 -16.48 -13.01
N VAL A 28 4.43 -16.91 -12.61
CA VAL A 28 3.81 -18.15 -13.08
C VAL A 28 3.31 -18.06 -14.53
N PHE A 29 3.19 -16.84 -15.07
CA PHE A 29 2.84 -16.61 -16.47
C PHE A 29 4.07 -16.25 -17.28
N THR A 30 4.22 -16.86 -18.46
CA THR A 30 5.32 -16.59 -19.40
C THR A 30 5.28 -15.15 -19.91
N LEU A 31 4.08 -14.61 -20.13
CA LEU A 31 3.86 -13.23 -20.54
C LEU A 31 2.81 -12.59 -19.62
N GLN A 32 3.08 -11.36 -19.19
CA GLN A 32 2.13 -10.55 -18.44
C GLN A 32 1.30 -9.71 -19.42
N PRO A 33 -0.03 -9.85 -19.46
CA PRO A 33 -0.90 -9.04 -20.31
C PRO A 33 -1.11 -7.65 -19.68
N CYS A 34 -0.49 -6.62 -20.26
CA CYS A 34 -0.52 -5.27 -19.73
C CYS A 34 -1.51 -4.39 -20.49
N ASP A 35 -2.37 -3.68 -19.76
CA ASP A 35 -3.35 -2.72 -20.29
C ASP A 35 -2.70 -1.38 -20.63
N SER A 36 -1.54 -1.08 -20.04
CA SER A 36 -0.82 0.19 -20.20
C SER A 36 0.70 0.02 -20.22
N GLY A 37 1.40 1.01 -20.78
CA GLY A 37 2.87 1.07 -20.71
C GLY A 37 3.42 1.22 -19.29
N LEU A 38 2.62 1.77 -18.37
CA LEU A 38 2.93 1.81 -16.93
C LEU A 38 3.05 0.39 -16.36
N GLU A 39 2.09 -0.48 -16.65
CA GLU A 39 2.12 -1.87 -16.19
C GLU A 39 3.28 -2.66 -16.78
N VAL A 40 3.64 -2.42 -18.05
CA VAL A 40 4.83 -3.03 -18.68
C VAL A 40 6.09 -2.62 -17.91
N ARG A 41 6.25 -1.32 -17.64
CA ARG A 41 7.37 -0.80 -16.84
C ARG A 41 7.37 -1.37 -15.42
N PHE A 42 6.20 -1.49 -14.81
CA PHE A 42 6.05 -2.03 -13.46
C PHE A 42 6.41 -3.51 -13.37
N ALA A 43 5.95 -4.33 -14.32
CA ALA A 43 6.34 -5.73 -14.42
C ALA A 43 7.85 -5.90 -14.59
N GLY A 44 8.48 -5.09 -15.45
CA GLY A 44 9.94 -5.07 -15.59
C GLY A 44 10.68 -4.62 -14.33
N PHE A 45 10.11 -3.70 -13.55
CA PHE A 45 10.63 -3.31 -12.24
C PHE A 45 10.57 -4.46 -11.23
N LEU A 46 9.43 -5.13 -11.10
CA LEU A 46 9.28 -6.27 -10.19
C LEU A 46 10.27 -7.40 -10.54
N ASP A 47 10.47 -7.67 -11.84
CA ASP A 47 11.34 -8.77 -12.28
C ASP A 47 12.81 -8.55 -11.89
N ARG A 48 13.27 -7.30 -11.86
CA ARG A 48 14.66 -6.95 -11.48
C ARG A 48 14.84 -6.67 -9.97
N CYS A 49 13.78 -6.54 -9.19
CA CYS A 49 13.88 -6.31 -7.74
C CYS A 49 14.43 -7.54 -7.00
N GLY A 50 15.50 -7.36 -6.22
CA GLY A 50 16.14 -8.46 -5.48
C GLY A 50 15.31 -9.04 -4.33
N ASP A 51 14.37 -8.26 -3.79
CA ASP A 51 13.49 -8.64 -2.68
C ASP A 51 12.11 -9.16 -3.15
N VAL A 52 11.89 -9.29 -4.46
CA VAL A 52 10.69 -9.93 -5.04
C VAL A 52 11.00 -11.39 -5.33
N ALA A 53 10.26 -12.29 -4.69
CA ALA A 53 10.37 -13.73 -4.90
C ALA A 53 9.49 -14.21 -6.06
N ALA A 54 8.27 -13.67 -6.18
CA ALA A 54 7.37 -13.95 -7.29
C ALA A 54 6.34 -12.83 -7.45
N PHE A 55 5.76 -12.67 -8.63
CA PHE A 55 4.62 -11.78 -8.86
C PHE A 55 3.75 -12.27 -10.02
N ALA A 56 2.56 -11.69 -10.16
CA ALA A 56 1.71 -11.88 -11.34
C ALA A 56 0.87 -10.64 -11.59
N LYS A 57 0.68 -10.29 -12.87
CA LYS A 57 -0.39 -9.41 -13.32
C LYS A 57 -1.72 -10.14 -13.18
N LEU A 58 -2.67 -9.48 -12.55
CA LEU A 58 -4.01 -9.97 -12.30
C LEU A 58 -4.95 -9.48 -13.41
N ALA A 59 -4.81 -10.08 -14.60
CA ALA A 59 -5.78 -9.86 -15.66
C ALA A 59 -7.17 -10.36 -15.26
N ARG A 60 -8.22 -9.89 -15.94
CA ARG A 60 -9.61 -10.24 -15.59
C ARG A 60 -9.89 -11.74 -15.68
N GLU A 61 -9.16 -12.45 -16.53
CA GLU A 61 -9.20 -13.89 -16.74
C GLU A 61 -8.71 -14.69 -15.53
N VAL A 62 -7.91 -14.06 -14.65
CA VAL A 62 -7.52 -14.60 -13.34
C VAL A 62 -8.71 -14.65 -12.37
N ARG A 63 -9.76 -13.83 -12.62
CA ARG A 63 -11.00 -13.76 -11.81
C ARG A 63 -10.75 -13.37 -10.36
N PHE A 64 -9.72 -12.57 -10.12
CA PHE A 64 -9.52 -11.91 -8.83
C PHE A 64 -10.15 -10.53 -8.86
N SER A 65 -11.20 -10.32 -8.06
CA SER A 65 -11.92 -9.04 -7.98
C SER A 65 -12.40 -8.77 -6.56
N LEU A 66 -12.51 -7.49 -6.22
CA LEU A 66 -13.00 -7.01 -4.94
C LEU A 66 -14.29 -6.23 -5.14
N GLU A 67 -15.38 -6.61 -4.46
CA GLU A 67 -16.63 -5.84 -4.54
C GLU A 67 -16.54 -4.56 -3.73
N TYR A 68 -16.97 -3.43 -4.29
CA TYR A 68 -17.06 -2.17 -3.57
C TYR A 68 -18.34 -1.41 -3.94
N ARG A 69 -18.71 -0.44 -3.10
CA ARG A 69 -19.79 0.51 -3.39
C ARG A 69 -19.21 1.72 -4.10
N ALA A 70 -19.49 1.85 -5.39
CA ALA A 70 -19.06 2.98 -6.20
C ALA A 70 -19.78 4.27 -5.81
N GLU A 71 -19.32 5.39 -6.36
CA GLU A 71 -20.08 6.64 -6.34
C GLU A 71 -21.52 6.43 -6.84
N GLY A 72 -22.49 7.04 -6.17
CA GLY A 72 -23.92 6.81 -6.41
C GLY A 72 -24.49 5.51 -5.80
N GLY A 73 -23.70 4.74 -5.04
CA GLY A 73 -24.19 3.62 -4.24
C GLY A 73 -24.33 2.29 -5.00
N ARG A 74 -23.93 2.24 -6.28
CA ARG A 74 -23.97 1.03 -7.10
C ARG A 74 -22.89 0.02 -6.67
N LEU A 75 -23.23 -1.26 -6.68
CA LEU A 75 -22.25 -2.35 -6.53
C LEU A 75 -21.37 -2.43 -7.77
N ALA A 76 -20.05 -2.45 -7.56
CA ALA A 76 -19.05 -2.52 -8.61
C ALA A 76 -17.92 -3.49 -8.23
N TYR A 77 -17.15 -3.89 -9.23
CA TYR A 77 -15.97 -4.76 -9.06
C TYR A 77 -14.71 -3.96 -9.35
N TYR A 78 -13.76 -4.08 -8.43
CA TYR A 78 -12.41 -3.55 -8.56
C TYR A 78 -11.45 -4.71 -8.86
N TYR A 79 -10.56 -4.53 -9.83
CA TYR A 79 -9.58 -5.52 -10.29
C TYR A 79 -8.18 -4.92 -10.08
N PRO A 80 -7.49 -5.25 -8.98
CA PRO A 80 -6.12 -4.78 -8.75
C PRO A 80 -5.18 -5.25 -9.84
N ASP A 81 -4.10 -4.51 -10.08
CA ASP A 81 -3.20 -4.83 -11.18
C ASP A 81 -2.28 -6.02 -10.91
N PHE A 82 -1.64 -6.07 -9.76
CA PHE A 82 -0.61 -7.07 -9.47
C PHE A 82 -0.76 -7.69 -8.09
N VAL A 83 -0.27 -8.93 -7.97
CA VAL A 83 0.09 -9.54 -6.68
C VAL A 83 1.60 -9.77 -6.65
N VAL A 84 2.22 -9.49 -5.52
CA VAL A 84 3.66 -9.62 -5.30
C VAL A 84 3.90 -10.43 -4.04
N ARG A 85 4.85 -11.36 -4.09
CA ARG A 85 5.40 -12.09 -2.95
C ARG A 85 6.84 -11.67 -2.76
N LEU A 86 7.15 -11.12 -1.59
CA LEU A 86 8.51 -10.76 -1.21
C LEU A 86 9.31 -11.99 -0.76
N THR A 87 10.63 -11.88 -0.80
CA THR A 87 11.53 -12.89 -0.23
C THR A 87 11.40 -13.01 1.29
N SER A 88 10.85 -11.99 1.97
CA SER A 88 10.49 -12.04 3.39
C SER A 88 9.26 -12.92 3.69
N GLY A 89 8.54 -13.37 2.66
CA GLY A 89 7.28 -14.10 2.79
C GLY A 89 6.03 -13.21 2.86
N GLU A 90 6.20 -11.89 2.89
CA GLU A 90 5.09 -10.93 2.86
C GLU A 90 4.50 -10.82 1.45
N HIS A 91 3.22 -10.49 1.38
CA HIS A 91 2.50 -10.32 0.13
C HIS A 91 1.98 -8.90 -0.04
N LEU A 92 1.87 -8.45 -1.29
CA LEU A 92 1.28 -7.18 -1.66
C LEU A 92 0.26 -7.38 -2.76
N VAL A 93 -0.86 -6.68 -2.66
CA VAL A 93 -1.72 -6.33 -3.80
C VAL A 93 -1.36 -4.92 -4.21
N VAL A 94 -1.09 -4.73 -5.49
CA VAL A 94 -0.62 -3.46 -6.03
C VAL A 94 -1.54 -2.96 -7.12
N GLU A 95 -1.89 -1.68 -7.04
CA GLU A 95 -2.59 -0.93 -8.09
C GLU A 95 -1.59 0.02 -8.75
N THR A 96 -1.51 0.02 -10.08
CA THR A 96 -0.78 1.03 -10.83
C THR A 96 -1.77 2.06 -11.37
N LYS A 97 -1.48 3.35 -11.17
CA LYS A 97 -2.45 4.41 -11.51
C LYS A 97 -1.80 5.53 -12.31
N GLY A 98 -2.23 5.68 -13.56
CA GLY A 98 -1.88 6.82 -14.41
C GLY A 98 -2.66 8.07 -14.04
N LEU A 99 -3.99 8.04 -14.22
CA LEU A 99 -4.91 9.15 -13.94
C LEU A 99 -5.86 8.78 -12.80
N ALA A 100 -5.92 9.62 -11.76
CA ALA A 100 -6.87 9.47 -10.66
C ALA A 100 -8.31 9.72 -11.14
N ASP A 101 -9.23 8.86 -10.70
CA ASP A 101 -10.69 9.00 -10.92
C ASP A 101 -11.41 9.14 -9.56
N LEU A 102 -12.69 9.52 -9.60
CA LEU A 102 -13.51 9.77 -8.39
C LEU A 102 -13.65 8.53 -7.49
N ASP A 103 -13.53 7.32 -8.04
CA ASP A 103 -13.67 6.08 -7.28
C ASP A 103 -12.36 5.62 -6.62
N VAL A 104 -11.21 6.27 -6.90
CA VAL A 104 -9.91 5.88 -6.35
C VAL A 104 -9.93 5.70 -4.83
N PRO A 105 -10.46 6.65 -4.01
CA PRO A 105 -10.49 6.47 -2.56
C PRO A 105 -11.28 5.23 -2.11
N ARG A 106 -12.37 4.90 -2.81
CA ARG A 106 -13.22 3.75 -2.49
C ARG A 106 -12.56 2.42 -2.85
N LYS A 107 -11.85 2.39 -3.98
CA LYS A 107 -11.04 1.23 -4.41
C LYS A 107 -9.89 1.00 -3.42
N ASP A 108 -9.16 2.06 -3.06
CA ASP A 108 -8.06 2.02 -2.10
C ASP A 108 -8.52 1.51 -0.72
N GLU A 109 -9.65 2.03 -0.22
CA GLU A 109 -10.24 1.58 1.03
C GLU A 109 -10.62 0.09 0.97
N ARG A 110 -11.25 -0.35 -0.12
CA ARG A 110 -11.65 -1.75 -0.29
C ARG A 110 -10.46 -2.69 -0.35
N ALA A 111 -9.41 -2.32 -1.08
CA ALA A 111 -8.19 -3.10 -1.24
C ALA A 111 -7.41 -3.20 0.08
N THR A 112 -7.34 -2.08 0.82
CA THR A 112 -6.73 -2.02 2.14
C THR A 112 -7.45 -2.96 3.11
N ARG A 113 -8.79 -2.92 3.15
CA ARG A 113 -9.60 -3.87 3.95
C ARG A 113 -9.34 -5.31 3.56
N TRP A 114 -9.33 -5.61 2.26
CA TRP A 114 -9.02 -6.96 1.78
C TRP A 114 -7.66 -7.46 2.27
N ALA A 115 -6.62 -6.61 2.25
CA ALA A 115 -5.29 -6.98 2.73
C ALA A 115 -5.28 -7.26 4.24
N VAL A 116 -6.03 -6.51 5.04
CA VAL A 116 -6.20 -6.79 6.48
C VAL A 116 -6.88 -8.14 6.70
N ASP A 117 -8.01 -8.37 6.03
CA ASP A 117 -8.78 -9.61 6.16
C ASP A 117 -7.95 -10.84 5.69
N ALA A 118 -7.23 -10.70 4.58
CA ALA A 118 -6.33 -11.72 4.06
C ALA A 118 -5.19 -12.01 5.04
N SER A 119 -4.67 -10.98 5.72
CA SER A 119 -3.63 -11.14 6.74
C SER A 119 -4.11 -11.97 7.91
N ILE A 120 -5.28 -11.64 8.44
CA ILE A 120 -5.88 -12.34 9.59
C ILE A 120 -6.21 -13.79 9.21
N THR A 121 -6.83 -13.99 8.05
CA THR A 121 -7.34 -15.31 7.64
C THR A 121 -6.23 -16.28 7.23
N SER A 122 -5.18 -15.77 6.56
CA SER A 122 -4.09 -16.63 6.07
C SER A 122 -2.93 -16.78 7.04
N GLY A 123 -2.79 -15.89 8.04
CA GLY A 123 -1.61 -15.81 8.91
C GLY A 123 -0.36 -15.25 8.22
N VAL A 124 -0.46 -14.85 6.94
CA VAL A 124 0.63 -14.20 6.19
C VAL A 124 0.37 -12.70 6.13
N ARG A 125 1.39 -11.84 6.29
CA ARG A 125 1.18 -10.40 6.15
C ARG A 125 0.88 -10.02 4.69
N TRP A 126 -0.25 -9.35 4.49
CA TRP A 126 -0.67 -8.76 3.23
C TRP A 126 -0.75 -7.24 3.33
N TRP A 127 -0.29 -6.56 2.28
CA TRP A 127 -0.34 -5.11 2.16
C TRP A 127 -1.06 -4.68 0.87
N TYR A 128 -1.63 -3.49 0.88
CA TYR A 128 -2.08 -2.82 -0.33
C TYR A 128 -1.17 -1.63 -0.64
N LEU A 129 -0.76 -1.50 -1.90
CA LEU A 129 0.04 -0.37 -2.37
C LEU A 129 -0.55 0.20 -3.66
N ARG A 130 -0.84 1.50 -3.68
CA ARG A 130 -1.13 2.25 -4.91
C ARG A 130 0.13 2.95 -5.37
N VAL A 131 0.51 2.74 -6.63
CA VAL A 131 1.69 3.29 -7.27
C VAL A 131 1.24 4.25 -8.37
N ASP A 132 1.39 5.54 -8.10
CA ASP A 132 1.02 6.60 -9.04
C ASP A 132 2.14 6.75 -10.10
N GLU A 133 1.76 6.94 -11.38
CA GLU A 133 2.67 6.85 -12.52
C GLU A 133 3.83 7.84 -12.45
N GLU A 134 3.53 9.12 -12.22
CA GLU A 134 4.50 10.20 -12.27
C GLU A 134 5.68 9.97 -11.31
N PRO A 135 5.48 9.80 -9.98
CA PRO A 135 6.60 9.54 -9.07
C PRO A 135 7.29 8.20 -9.35
N PHE A 136 6.56 7.19 -9.82
CA PHE A 136 7.17 5.92 -10.18
C PHE A 136 8.12 6.07 -11.36
N VAL A 137 7.67 6.68 -12.46
CA VAL A 137 8.47 6.88 -13.67
C VAL A 137 9.71 7.73 -13.39
N GLU A 138 9.61 8.75 -12.54
CA GLU A 138 10.75 9.58 -12.15
C GLU A 138 11.83 8.81 -11.37
N GLN A 139 11.43 7.86 -10.52
CA GLN A 139 12.34 7.21 -9.56
C GLN A 139 12.70 5.76 -9.92
N VAL A 140 11.96 5.11 -10.81
CA VAL A 140 12.10 3.67 -11.12
C VAL A 140 13.51 3.29 -11.53
N ALA A 141 14.24 4.18 -12.22
CA ALA A 141 15.62 3.94 -12.64
C ALA A 141 16.61 3.83 -11.46
N ARG A 142 16.28 4.42 -10.29
CA ARG A 142 17.10 4.38 -9.07
C ARG A 142 16.65 3.28 -8.10
N LEU A 143 15.37 2.91 -8.12
CA LEU A 143 14.85 1.86 -7.26
C LEU A 143 15.49 0.50 -7.57
N ARG A 144 15.76 -0.30 -6.53
CA ARG A 144 16.37 -1.65 -6.66
C ARG A 144 15.58 -2.73 -5.94
N SER A 145 14.56 -2.33 -5.17
CA SER A 145 13.77 -3.20 -4.31
C SER A 145 12.33 -2.72 -4.24
N MET A 146 11.40 -3.65 -3.99
CA MET A 146 10.00 -3.35 -3.73
C MET A 146 9.86 -2.56 -2.43
N ARG A 147 10.68 -2.87 -1.41
CA ARG A 147 10.73 -2.07 -0.17
C ARG A 147 11.06 -0.60 -0.43
N GLY A 148 12.04 -0.31 -1.29
CA GLY A 148 12.38 1.07 -1.64
C GLY A 148 11.25 1.81 -2.35
N LEU A 149 10.44 1.11 -3.16
CA LEU A 149 9.22 1.69 -3.75
C LEU A 149 8.17 1.97 -2.68
N VAL A 150 7.96 1.03 -1.75
CA VAL A 150 7.04 1.19 -0.63
C VAL A 150 7.41 2.43 0.20
N ASP A 151 8.69 2.59 0.55
CA ASP A 151 9.21 3.73 1.30
C ASP A 151 8.97 5.06 0.54
N LEU A 152 9.23 5.08 -0.78
CA LEU A 152 8.96 6.24 -1.63
C LEU A 152 7.48 6.63 -1.59
N VAL A 153 6.58 5.66 -1.78
CA VAL A 153 5.13 5.92 -1.79
C VAL A 153 4.66 6.45 -0.42
N TYR A 154 5.15 5.88 0.68
CA TYR A 154 4.81 6.35 2.02
C TYR A 154 5.31 7.77 2.28
N GLU A 155 6.54 8.09 1.86
CA GLU A 155 7.09 9.43 2.03
C GLU A 155 6.30 10.47 1.22
N LEU A 156 5.94 10.17 -0.03
CA LEU A 156 5.14 11.07 -0.86
C LEU A 156 3.76 11.33 -0.26
N ARG A 157 3.08 10.28 0.21
CA ARG A 157 1.77 10.42 0.90
C ARG A 157 1.90 11.21 2.19
N ARG A 158 2.98 11.00 2.95
CA ARG A 158 3.27 11.76 4.17
C ARG A 158 3.46 13.24 3.86
N GLN A 159 4.21 13.57 2.80
CA GLN A 159 4.42 14.94 2.37
C GLN A 159 3.11 15.60 1.90
N GLU A 160 2.30 14.88 1.13
CA GLU A 160 0.98 15.34 0.71
C GLU A 160 0.09 15.65 1.93
N TYR A 161 0.00 14.71 2.88
CA TYR A 161 -0.73 14.89 4.13
C TYR A 161 -0.25 16.12 4.92
N LEU A 162 1.06 16.31 5.05
CA LEU A 162 1.63 17.45 5.76
C LEU A 162 1.35 18.78 5.04
N ARG A 163 1.30 18.79 3.71
CA ARG A 163 0.93 19.97 2.92
C ARG A 163 -0.56 20.30 3.01
N SER A 164 -1.42 19.29 3.08
CA SER A 164 -2.88 19.46 3.17
C SER A 164 -3.37 19.77 4.59
N THR A 165 -2.56 19.48 5.61
CA THR A 165 -2.95 19.73 7.01
C THR A 165 -2.77 21.20 7.35
N PRO A 166 -3.76 21.87 7.97
CA PRO A 166 -3.59 23.23 8.47
C PRO A 166 -2.39 23.28 9.41
N GLN A 167 -1.48 24.23 9.20
CA GLN A 167 -0.33 24.39 10.08
C GLN A 167 -0.85 24.53 11.52
N PRO A 168 -0.34 23.74 12.49
CA PRO A 168 -0.84 23.77 13.84
C PRO A 168 -0.77 25.21 14.35
N ARG A 169 -1.91 25.72 14.83
CA ARG A 169 -2.00 27.10 15.33
C ARG A 169 -0.87 27.30 16.34
N SER A 170 -0.06 28.36 16.18
CA SER A 170 0.93 28.72 17.18
C SER A 170 0.23 28.84 18.53
N ARG A 171 0.57 27.94 19.46
CA ARG A 171 0.01 27.92 20.81
C ARG A 171 0.95 28.72 21.70
N SER A 172 0.39 29.55 22.58
CA SER A 172 1.21 30.22 23.59
C SER A 172 1.81 29.17 24.53
N ARG A 173 2.92 29.51 25.20
CA ARG A 173 3.54 28.65 26.22
C ARG A 173 2.54 28.20 27.27
N GLU A 174 1.62 29.10 27.65
CA GLU A 174 0.54 28.81 28.61
C GLU A 174 -0.45 27.79 28.05
N GLU A 175 -0.91 27.94 26.79
CA GLU A 175 -1.82 26.97 26.15
C GLU A 175 -1.19 25.57 26.01
N ILE A 176 0.12 25.49 25.79
CA ILE A 176 0.85 24.22 25.76
C ILE A 176 0.86 23.58 27.15
N LEU A 177 1.22 24.35 28.18
CA LEU A 177 1.28 23.86 29.56
C LEU A 177 -0.11 23.42 30.07
N THR A 178 -1.17 24.16 29.74
CA THR A 178 -2.54 23.77 30.10
C THR A 178 -2.97 22.49 29.40
N ASN A 179 -2.64 22.30 28.12
CA ASN A 179 -2.95 21.05 27.43
C ASN A 179 -2.14 19.88 27.98
N MET A 180 -0.87 20.09 28.36
CA MET A 180 -0.05 19.07 29.00
C MET A 180 -0.60 18.68 30.37
N ASP A 181 -1.08 19.65 31.17
CA ASP A 181 -1.76 19.37 32.45
C ASP A 181 -3.07 18.60 32.23
N ILE A 182 -3.87 18.95 31.22
CA ILE A 182 -5.10 18.21 30.85
C ILE A 182 -4.79 16.77 30.41
N ILE A 183 -3.74 16.56 29.61
CA ILE A 183 -3.31 15.23 29.18
C ILE A 183 -2.78 14.44 30.38
N SER A 184 -1.95 15.05 31.23
CA SER A 184 -1.40 14.44 32.44
C SER A 184 -2.53 13.96 33.37
N ARG A 185 -3.52 14.80 33.66
CA ARG A 185 -4.72 14.43 34.44
C ARG A 185 -5.59 13.36 33.78
N ARG A 186 -5.62 13.29 32.44
CA ARG A 186 -6.29 12.19 31.72
C ARG A 186 -5.50 10.88 31.73
N MET A 187 -4.20 10.96 31.95
CA MET A 187 -3.28 9.82 32.02
C MET A 187 -3.00 9.39 33.46
N GLU A 188 -3.52 10.08 34.48
CA GLU A 188 -3.50 9.62 35.88
C GLU A 188 -4.18 8.23 35.96
N GLY A 189 -3.36 7.21 36.26
CA GLY A 189 -3.78 5.80 36.32
C GLY A 189 -3.33 4.92 35.15
N VAL A 190 -2.65 5.47 34.13
CA VAL A 190 -2.00 4.69 33.07
C VAL A 190 -0.54 4.41 33.49
N GLU A 191 -0.28 3.23 34.06
CA GLU A 191 1.08 2.84 34.43
C GLU A 191 1.99 2.74 33.19
N GLY A 192 3.11 3.48 33.19
CA GLY A 192 4.21 3.24 32.25
C GLY A 192 4.95 4.47 31.69
N LEU A 193 4.48 5.70 31.92
CA LEU A 193 5.16 6.92 31.46
C LEU A 193 5.31 7.92 32.62
N ASP A 194 6.53 8.09 33.10
CA ASP A 194 6.89 9.15 34.05
C ASP A 194 6.95 10.48 33.30
N VAL A 195 5.79 11.14 33.22
CA VAL A 195 5.59 12.42 32.53
C VAL A 195 6.49 13.52 33.11
N ASP A 196 6.76 13.49 34.42
CA ASP A 196 7.61 14.48 35.08
C ASP A 196 9.09 14.31 34.70
N ALA A 197 9.55 13.07 34.52
CA ALA A 197 10.89 12.78 34.01
C ALA A 197 11.07 13.25 32.56
N GLU A 198 10.08 13.02 31.68
CA GLU A 198 10.16 13.43 30.28
C GLU A 198 10.07 14.96 30.12
N ILE A 199 9.26 15.64 30.96
CA ILE A 199 9.23 17.11 31.03
C ILE A 199 10.58 17.69 31.47
N ARG A 200 11.26 17.04 32.43
CA ARG A 200 12.60 17.48 32.87
C ARG A 200 13.62 17.31 31.74
N ARG A 201 13.61 16.15 31.06
CA ARG A 201 14.45 15.87 29.90
C ARG A 201 14.30 16.94 28.81
N LEU A 202 13.07 17.26 28.41
CA LEU A 202 12.80 18.24 27.35
C LEU A 202 13.16 19.69 27.73
N ARG A 203 13.26 20.01 29.03
CA ARG A 203 13.75 21.32 29.50
C ARG A 203 15.27 21.44 29.42
N GLU A 204 15.98 20.32 29.51
CA GLU A 204 17.44 20.26 29.52
C GLU A 204 18.02 20.13 28.11
N ASP A 205 17.36 19.38 27.21
CA ASP A 205 17.69 19.33 25.78
C ASP A 205 16.43 19.26 24.89
N PRO A 206 16.00 20.37 24.28
CA PRO A 206 14.79 20.41 23.46
C PRO A 206 14.96 19.83 22.05
N ARG A 207 16.14 19.33 21.64
CA ARG A 207 16.35 18.75 20.30
C ARG A 207 16.63 17.24 20.27
N GLY A 208 16.71 16.60 21.44
CA GLY A 208 16.84 15.16 21.57
C GLY A 208 18.26 14.68 21.75
#